data_AF-A0A9E5FBH2-F1
#
_entry.id   AF-A0A9E5FBH2-F1
#
_cell.length_a   1.000
_cell.length_b   1.000
_cell.length_c   1.000
_cell.angle_alpha   90.00
_cell.angle_beta   90.00
_cell.angle_gamma   90.00
#
_symmetry.space_group_name_H-M   'P 1'
#
loop_
_entity.id
_entity.type
_entity.pdbx_description
1 polymer ?
#
loop_
_entity_poly.entity_id
_entity_poly.type
_entity_poly.pdbx_seq_one_letter_code
_entity_poly.pdbx_strand_id
1 'polypeptide(L)'
;MRLLDLVNLPKAELHLHIEGTLEPEMMFALAARHGIQLPWNCVAEARDAFRFGTLQSFLDLYYAGMAVLRTADDFRDLALAYLRRANAEGVVHAELFFDPQAHRAKGISFLTIARALKEAADVIEAETGMTCLLIPCVLRHLDEADGMRMLDEVLEHPELVVGVGLDSSEAGHPPSKFTRLFRRVRDAGLNVVAHAGEE
;
A
#
# COMPACT_ATOMS: atom_id res chain seq x y z
N MET A 1 10.33 -37.95 -6.69
CA MET A 1 9.69 -36.76 -6.10
C MET A 1 9.85 -35.63 -7.10
N ARG A 2 8.78 -35.11 -7.73
CA ARG A 2 8.91 -33.90 -8.55
C ARG A 2 8.98 -32.72 -7.58
N LEU A 3 10.07 -31.95 -7.64
CA LEU A 3 10.16 -30.69 -6.92
C LEU A 3 9.12 -29.73 -7.51
N LEU A 4 8.37 -29.04 -6.65
CA LEU A 4 7.50 -27.96 -7.11
C LEU A 4 8.36 -26.82 -7.63
N ASP A 5 8.05 -26.37 -8.84
CA ASP A 5 8.59 -25.13 -9.38
C ASP A 5 7.86 -23.96 -8.71
N LEU A 6 8.45 -23.47 -7.61
CA LEU A 6 7.86 -22.39 -6.84
C LEU A 6 7.77 -21.09 -7.64
N VAL A 7 8.63 -20.85 -8.63
CA VAL A 7 8.60 -19.64 -9.45
C VAL A 7 7.43 -19.70 -10.42
N ASN A 8 7.32 -20.77 -11.20
CA ASN A 8 6.29 -20.87 -12.25
C ASN A 8 4.90 -21.30 -11.75
N LEU A 9 4.74 -21.58 -10.46
CA LEU A 9 3.42 -21.82 -9.87
C LEU A 9 2.57 -20.53 -9.98
N PRO A 10 1.36 -20.53 -10.56
CA PRO A 10 0.49 -19.36 -10.56
C PRO A 10 0.08 -19.00 -9.12
N LYS A 11 0.29 -17.73 -8.73
CA LYS A 11 0.00 -17.23 -7.39
C LYS A 11 -0.96 -16.04 -7.44
N ALA A 12 -1.77 -15.90 -6.41
CA ALA A 12 -2.47 -14.67 -6.09
C ALA A 12 -1.85 -14.08 -4.81
N GLU A 13 -1.48 -12.81 -4.85
CA GLU A 13 -0.96 -12.09 -3.69
C GLU A 13 -2.06 -11.17 -3.16
N LEU A 14 -2.68 -11.56 -2.05
CA LEU A 14 -3.91 -10.96 -1.53
C LEU A 14 -3.68 -10.08 -0.29
N HIS A 15 -2.42 -9.90 0.08
CA HIS A 15 -2.02 -9.11 1.23
C HIS A 15 -0.65 -8.49 0.93
N LEU A 16 -0.67 -7.28 0.37
CA LEU A 16 0.54 -6.53 0.11
C LEU A 16 0.28 -5.03 0.19
N HIS A 17 1.06 -4.35 1.02
CA HIS A 17 1.10 -2.89 1.11
C HIS A 17 2.07 -2.34 0.08
N ILE A 18 1.58 -1.52 -0.84
CA ILE A 18 2.41 -1.04 -1.95
C ILE A 18 3.56 -0.16 -1.46
N GLU A 19 3.35 0.62 -0.40
CA GLU A 19 4.39 1.42 0.22
C GLU A 19 5.48 0.56 0.86
N GLY A 20 5.15 -0.70 1.17
CA GLY A 20 6.08 -1.70 1.73
C GLY A 20 7.02 -2.27 0.67
N THR A 21 6.75 -2.02 -0.61
CA THR A 21 7.62 -2.43 -1.73
C THR A 21 8.61 -1.33 -2.12
N LEU A 22 8.70 -0.24 -1.36
CA LEU A 22 9.62 0.86 -1.62
C LEU A 22 11.05 0.44 -1.29
N GLU A 23 11.75 -0.09 -2.30
CA GLU A 23 13.14 -0.50 -2.18
C GLU A 23 14.06 0.70 -1.87
N PRO A 24 15.11 0.53 -1.05
CA PRO A 24 16.02 1.61 -0.67
C PRO A 24 16.59 2.41 -1.85
N GLU A 25 16.92 1.76 -2.96
CA GLU A 25 17.42 2.42 -4.17
C GLU A 25 16.41 3.42 -4.74
N MET A 26 15.13 3.02 -4.83
CA MET A 26 14.05 3.92 -5.28
C MET A 26 13.81 5.03 -4.25
N MET A 27 13.83 4.71 -2.96
CA MET A 27 13.68 5.70 -1.90
C MET A 27 14.71 6.83 -2.01
N PHE A 28 15.99 6.50 -2.20
CA PHE A 28 17.06 7.49 -2.39
C PHE A 28 16.91 8.29 -3.69
N ALA A 29 16.51 7.64 -4.79
CA ALA A 29 16.28 8.31 -6.06
C ALA A 29 15.14 9.35 -5.97
N LEU A 30 14.03 8.98 -5.32
CA LEU A 30 12.89 9.86 -5.07
C LEU A 30 13.24 10.98 -4.08
N ALA A 31 14.00 10.67 -3.02
CA ALA A 31 14.48 11.68 -2.09
C ALA A 31 15.31 12.75 -2.80
N ALA A 32 16.24 12.34 -3.67
CA ALA A 32 17.04 13.26 -4.48
C ALA A 32 16.17 14.08 -5.46
N ARG A 33 15.19 13.43 -6.12
CA ARG A 33 14.24 14.09 -7.04
C ARG A 33 13.48 15.23 -6.36
N HIS A 34 13.06 15.02 -5.10
CA HIS A 34 12.21 15.95 -4.36
C HIS A 34 12.97 16.83 -3.36
N GLY A 35 14.30 16.71 -3.27
CA GLY A 35 15.13 17.48 -2.32
C GLY A 35 14.85 17.14 -0.85
N ILE A 36 14.50 15.88 -0.56
CA ILE A 36 14.16 15.41 0.78
C ILE A 36 15.40 14.81 1.42
N GLN A 37 15.72 15.25 2.65
CA GLN A 37 16.78 14.65 3.43
C GLN A 37 16.28 13.37 4.12
N LEU A 38 16.90 12.24 3.80
CA LEU A 38 16.65 10.97 4.48
C LEU A 38 17.43 10.88 5.80
N PRO A 39 16.96 10.09 6.77
CA PRO A 39 17.69 9.83 8.01
C PRO A 39 18.93 8.92 7.81
N TRP A 40 19.07 8.30 6.64
CA TRP A 40 20.21 7.45 6.27
C TRP A 40 21.10 8.17 5.25
N ASN A 41 22.41 7.97 5.35
CA ASN A 41 23.39 8.62 4.46
C ASN A 41 23.52 7.90 3.11
N CYS A 42 23.22 6.60 3.06
CA CYS A 42 23.30 5.82 1.84
C CYS A 42 22.35 4.61 1.84
N VAL A 43 22.17 4.00 0.67
CA VAL A 43 21.34 2.81 0.46
C VAL A 43 21.73 1.65 1.39
N ALA A 44 23.03 1.43 1.61
CA ALA A 44 23.50 0.36 2.48
C ALA A 44 23.05 0.57 3.94
N GLU A 45 23.14 1.80 4.44
CA GLU A 45 22.71 2.15 5.80
C GLU A 45 21.19 2.01 5.96
N ALA A 46 20.41 2.42 4.96
CA ALA A 46 18.95 2.21 4.97
C ALA A 46 18.58 0.72 4.96
N ARG A 47 19.30 -0.10 4.19
CA ARG A 47 19.09 -1.54 4.15
C ARG A 47 19.45 -2.21 5.48
N ASP A 48 20.53 -1.77 6.14
CA ASP A 48 20.92 -2.26 7.46
C ASP A 48 19.90 -1.90 8.55
N ALA A 49 19.12 -0.83 8.36
CA ALA A 49 18.04 -0.43 9.25
C ALA A 49 16.81 -1.35 9.17
N PHE A 50 16.73 -2.28 8.19
CA PHE A 50 15.64 -3.26 8.07
C PHE A 50 15.78 -4.42 9.08
N ARG A 51 15.98 -4.07 10.35
CA ARG A 51 16.08 -5.00 11.48
C ARG A 51 15.08 -4.57 12.53
N PHE A 52 13.96 -5.27 12.59
CA PHE A 52 12.81 -4.88 13.40
C PHE A 52 12.66 -5.78 14.62
N GLY A 53 12.37 -5.17 15.77
CA GLY A 53 12.05 -5.90 17.01
C GLY A 53 10.55 -5.95 17.32
N THR A 54 9.78 -5.03 16.74
CA THR A 54 8.33 -4.86 16.92
C THR A 54 7.70 -4.28 15.64
N LEU A 55 6.37 -4.40 15.49
CA LEU A 55 5.63 -3.73 14.41
C LEU A 55 5.87 -2.22 14.44
N GLN A 56 5.86 -1.59 15.61
CA GLN A 56 6.11 -0.15 15.72
C GLN A 56 7.48 0.25 15.16
N SER A 57 8.54 -0.52 15.45
CA SER A 57 9.88 -0.23 14.90
C SER A 57 9.96 -0.35 13.37
N PHE A 58 9.13 -1.21 12.79
CA PHE A 58 8.95 -1.30 11.34
C PHE A 58 8.15 -0.10 10.81
N LEU A 59 7.01 0.22 11.43
CA LEU A 59 6.13 1.32 11.01
C LEU A 59 6.83 2.69 11.04
N ASP A 60 7.69 2.94 12.03
CA ASP A 60 8.48 4.17 12.10
C ASP A 60 9.36 4.35 10.86
N LEU A 61 10.00 3.26 10.41
CA LEU A 61 10.86 3.25 9.22
C LEU A 61 10.04 3.31 7.93
N TYR A 62 8.92 2.58 7.89
CA TYR A 62 7.95 2.55 6.78
C TYR A 62 7.39 3.94 6.49
N TYR A 63 6.89 4.66 7.51
CA TYR A 63 6.37 6.01 7.35
C TYR A 63 7.48 7.04 7.02
N ALA A 64 8.69 6.86 7.55
CA ALA A 64 9.83 7.67 7.16
C ALA A 64 10.21 7.46 5.68
N GLY A 65 10.16 6.22 5.20
CA GLY A 65 10.40 5.88 3.79
C GLY A 65 9.37 6.50 2.86
N MET A 66 8.08 6.40 3.18
CA MET A 66 6.99 7.01 2.41
C MET A 66 7.06 8.52 2.25
N ALA A 67 7.88 9.21 3.05
CA ALA A 67 8.04 10.65 2.93
C ALA A 67 8.51 11.08 1.54
N VAL A 68 9.13 10.18 0.77
CA VAL A 68 9.64 10.47 -0.58
C VAL A 68 8.58 10.38 -1.68
N LEU A 69 7.41 9.80 -1.42
CA LEU A 69 6.31 9.71 -2.39
C LEU A 69 5.54 11.03 -2.42
N ARG A 70 5.65 11.79 -3.52
CA ARG A 70 5.15 13.18 -3.61
C ARG A 70 4.21 13.44 -4.79
N THR A 71 4.36 12.70 -5.87
CA THR A 71 3.68 12.93 -7.14
C THR A 71 3.02 11.65 -7.64
N ALA A 72 2.04 11.78 -8.55
CA ALA A 72 1.41 10.62 -9.20
C ALA A 72 2.45 9.69 -9.86
N ASP A 73 3.48 10.26 -10.47
CA ASP A 73 4.55 9.49 -11.12
C ASP A 73 5.32 8.63 -10.10
N ASP A 74 5.52 9.08 -8.87
CA ASP A 74 6.23 8.28 -7.85
C ASP A 74 5.43 7.04 -7.45
N PHE A 75 4.10 7.18 -7.29
CA PHE A 75 3.23 6.04 -6.99
C PHE A 75 3.11 5.07 -8.18
N ARG A 76 3.07 5.60 -9.41
CA ARG A 76 3.06 4.78 -10.62
C ARG A 76 4.37 4.01 -10.78
N ASP A 77 5.51 4.67 -10.59
CA ASP A 77 6.84 4.06 -10.65
C ASP A 77 6.98 2.94 -9.60
N LEU A 78 6.50 3.17 -8.37
CA LEU A 78 6.48 2.19 -7.29
C LEU A 78 5.64 0.95 -7.65
N ALA A 79 4.41 1.16 -8.12
CA ALA A 79 3.50 0.09 -8.53
C ALA A 79 4.05 -0.73 -9.70
N LEU A 80 4.60 -0.08 -10.72
CA LEU A 80 5.22 -0.77 -11.85
C LEU A 80 6.41 -1.63 -11.40
N ALA A 81 7.25 -1.11 -10.49
CA ALA A 81 8.39 -1.85 -9.98
C ALA A 81 7.96 -3.13 -9.24
N TYR A 82 6.97 -3.03 -8.34
CA TYR A 82 6.41 -4.19 -7.65
C TYR A 82 5.76 -5.18 -8.62
N LEU A 83 4.82 -4.73 -9.45
CA LEU A 83 4.03 -5.60 -10.31
C LEU A 83 4.90 -6.38 -11.31
N ARG A 84 5.95 -5.76 -11.86
CA ARG A 84 6.92 -6.46 -12.73
C ARG A 84 7.67 -7.55 -12.00
N ARG A 85 8.08 -7.30 -10.76
CA ARG A 85 8.76 -8.29 -9.92
C ARG A 85 7.82 -9.43 -9.54
N ALA A 86 6.62 -9.11 -9.07
CA ALA A 86 5.60 -10.08 -8.69
C ALA A 86 5.25 -11.00 -9.87
N ASN A 87 5.05 -10.44 -11.06
CA ASN A 87 4.79 -11.23 -12.27
C ASN A 87 5.96 -12.16 -12.62
N ALA A 88 7.21 -11.68 -12.52
CA ALA A 88 8.40 -12.51 -12.74
C ALA A 88 8.54 -13.66 -11.71
N GLU A 89 7.92 -13.50 -10.54
CA GLU A 89 7.83 -14.53 -9.49
C GLU A 89 6.52 -15.37 -9.59
N GLY A 90 5.78 -15.30 -10.70
CA GLY A 90 4.62 -16.13 -11.00
C GLY A 90 3.31 -15.65 -10.37
N VAL A 91 3.25 -14.42 -9.86
CA VAL A 91 1.99 -13.79 -9.46
C VAL A 91 1.18 -13.44 -10.70
N VAL A 92 -0.06 -13.93 -10.76
CA VAL A 92 -1.02 -13.68 -11.84
C VAL A 92 -2.17 -12.77 -11.42
N HIS A 93 -2.30 -12.52 -10.12
CA HIS A 93 -3.29 -11.63 -9.53
C HIS A 93 -2.75 -10.98 -8.25
N ALA A 94 -2.94 -9.68 -8.09
CA ALA A 94 -2.60 -8.96 -6.86
C ALA A 94 -3.79 -8.12 -6.34
N GLU A 95 -3.95 -8.04 -5.02
CA GLU A 95 -4.84 -7.09 -4.36
C GLU A 95 -3.99 -6.15 -3.48
N LEU A 96 -3.81 -4.91 -3.93
CA LEU A 96 -2.90 -3.93 -3.35
C LEU A 96 -3.56 -3.12 -2.23
N PHE A 97 -2.99 -3.22 -1.03
CA PHE A 97 -3.21 -2.27 0.05
C PHE A 97 -2.39 -0.99 -0.19
N PHE A 98 -2.99 0.16 0.17
CA PHE A 98 -2.32 1.46 0.17
C PHE A 98 -2.96 2.39 1.21
N ASP A 99 -2.21 3.39 1.67
CA ASP A 99 -2.50 4.20 2.86
C ASP A 99 -2.77 5.68 2.53
N PRO A 100 -3.91 6.06 1.90
CA PRO A 100 -4.16 7.46 1.49
C PRO A 100 -3.96 8.49 2.62
N GLN A 101 -4.37 8.13 3.84
CA GLN A 101 -4.27 8.99 5.02
C GLN A 101 -2.81 9.37 5.36
N ALA A 102 -1.84 8.49 5.08
CA ALA A 102 -0.41 8.76 5.29
C ALA A 102 0.13 9.86 4.36
N HIS A 103 -0.57 10.14 3.26
CA HIS A 103 -0.14 11.10 2.25
C HIS A 103 -0.91 12.43 2.27
N ARG A 104 -2.03 12.51 2.98
CA ARG A 104 -2.88 13.71 3.07
C ARG A 104 -2.13 14.95 3.56
N ALA A 105 -1.30 14.83 4.60
CA ALA A 105 -0.50 15.95 5.12
C ALA A 105 0.53 16.47 4.10
N LYS A 106 0.85 15.68 3.07
CA LYS A 106 1.73 16.03 1.96
C LYS A 106 0.97 16.69 0.80
N GLY A 107 -0.35 16.89 0.93
CA GLY A 107 -1.21 17.49 -0.10
C GLY A 107 -1.60 16.53 -1.24
N ILE A 108 -1.43 15.22 -1.02
CA ILE A 108 -1.69 14.18 -2.03
C ILE A 108 -3.05 13.55 -1.71
N SER A 109 -3.97 13.58 -2.67
CA SER A 109 -5.33 13.06 -2.50
C SER A 109 -5.39 11.55 -2.74
N PHE A 110 -6.44 10.90 -2.22
CA PHE A 110 -6.77 9.52 -2.58
C PHE A 110 -6.80 9.33 -4.10
N LEU A 111 -7.49 10.22 -4.81
CA LEU A 111 -7.67 10.13 -6.26
C LEU A 111 -6.34 10.15 -7.03
N THR A 112 -5.38 10.98 -6.60
CA THR A 112 -4.04 11.03 -7.20
C THR A 112 -3.32 9.70 -7.06
N ILE A 113 -3.38 9.08 -5.87
CA ILE A 113 -2.72 7.79 -5.60
C ILE A 113 -3.44 6.68 -6.37
N ALA A 114 -4.76 6.55 -6.19
CA ALA A 114 -5.55 5.49 -6.79
C ALA A 114 -5.45 5.47 -8.32
N ARG A 115 -5.46 6.63 -8.99
CA ARG A 115 -5.26 6.71 -10.45
C ARG A 115 -3.86 6.27 -10.87
N ALA A 116 -2.82 6.69 -10.16
CA ALA A 116 -1.45 6.29 -10.48
C ALA A 116 -1.24 4.77 -10.32
N LEU A 117 -1.79 4.18 -9.26
CA LEU A 117 -1.76 2.74 -9.04
C LEU A 117 -2.57 1.99 -10.12
N LYS A 118 -3.75 2.50 -10.48
CA LYS A 118 -4.60 1.92 -11.53
C LYS A 118 -3.93 1.98 -12.91
N GLU A 119 -3.28 3.09 -13.25
CA GLU A 119 -2.51 3.23 -14.48
C GLU A 119 -1.39 2.19 -14.55
N ALA A 120 -0.65 1.97 -13.46
CA ALA A 120 0.39 0.94 -13.39
C ALA A 120 -0.20 -0.48 -13.56
N ALA A 121 -1.32 -0.76 -12.90
CA ALA A 121 -2.06 -2.02 -13.05
C ALA A 121 -2.46 -2.27 -14.50
N ASP A 122 -3.03 -1.27 -15.17
CA ASP A 122 -3.47 -1.37 -16.57
C ASP A 122 -2.33 -1.64 -17.54
N VAL A 123 -1.17 -0.99 -17.32
CA VAL A 123 0.05 -1.27 -18.10
C VAL A 123 0.47 -2.73 -17.95
N ILE A 124 0.50 -3.24 -16.72
CA ILE A 124 0.97 -4.62 -16.46
C ILE A 124 -0.03 -5.66 -16.96
N GLU A 125 -1.33 -5.41 -16.81
CA GLU A 125 -2.36 -6.28 -17.35
C GLU A 125 -2.26 -6.37 -18.87
N ALA A 126 -2.05 -5.24 -19.56
CA ALA A 126 -1.86 -5.22 -21.00
C ALA A 126 -0.57 -5.93 -21.46
N GLU A 127 0.52 -5.82 -20.69
CA GLU A 127 1.81 -6.44 -20.99
C GLU A 127 1.85 -7.96 -20.71
N THR A 128 1.15 -8.41 -19.66
CA THR A 128 1.38 -9.74 -19.06
C THR A 128 0.12 -10.57 -18.80
N GLY A 129 -1.06 -9.95 -18.79
CA GLY A 129 -2.31 -10.56 -18.34
C GLY A 129 -2.45 -10.69 -16.82
N MET A 130 -1.48 -10.23 -16.03
CA MET A 130 -1.61 -10.15 -14.57
C MET A 130 -2.65 -9.10 -14.19
N THR A 131 -3.62 -9.48 -13.37
CA THR A 131 -4.67 -8.57 -12.89
C THR A 131 -4.30 -7.96 -11.55
N CYS A 132 -4.76 -6.74 -11.29
CA CYS A 132 -4.48 -6.04 -10.04
C CYS A 132 -5.70 -5.24 -9.58
N LEU A 133 -6.08 -5.40 -8.31
CA LEU A 133 -7.18 -4.67 -7.67
C LEU A 133 -6.63 -3.80 -6.53
N LEU A 134 -7.34 -2.72 -6.20
CA LEU A 134 -6.90 -1.74 -5.20
C LEU A 134 -7.82 -1.75 -3.98
N ILE A 135 -7.21 -1.67 -2.79
CA ILE A 135 -7.89 -1.67 -1.49
C ILE A 135 -7.26 -0.57 -0.63
N PRO A 136 -7.83 0.64 -0.53
CA PRO A 136 -7.35 1.66 0.40
C PRO A 136 -7.56 1.19 1.84
N CYS A 137 -6.56 1.38 2.68
CA CYS A 137 -6.59 1.02 4.09
C CYS A 137 -6.87 2.21 4.99
N VAL A 138 -7.68 1.96 6.03
CA VAL A 138 -7.87 2.89 7.13
C VAL A 138 -6.73 2.72 8.13
N LEU A 139 -6.01 3.80 8.44
CA LEU A 139 -4.97 3.77 9.48
C LEU A 139 -5.61 3.75 10.87
N ARG A 140 -5.56 2.60 11.55
CA ARG A 140 -6.37 2.36 12.77
C ARG A 140 -5.93 3.17 14.00
N HIS A 141 -4.68 3.64 14.02
CA HIS A 141 -4.19 4.53 15.05
C HIS A 141 -4.84 5.92 15.00
N LEU A 142 -5.31 6.37 13.83
CA LEU A 142 -6.07 7.61 13.65
C LEU A 142 -7.54 7.45 14.04
N ASP A 143 -8.26 8.56 14.26
CA ASP A 143 -9.67 8.53 14.65
C ASP A 143 -10.59 8.04 13.52
N GLU A 144 -11.73 7.42 13.88
CA GLU A 144 -12.74 6.96 12.90
C GLU A 144 -13.20 8.11 11.99
N ALA A 145 -13.25 9.34 12.49
CA ALA A 145 -13.58 10.52 11.70
C ALA A 145 -12.59 10.77 10.54
N ASP A 146 -11.31 10.43 10.71
CA ASP A 146 -10.32 10.55 9.62
C ASP A 146 -10.51 9.47 8.55
N GLY A 147 -10.81 8.23 8.99
CA GLY A 147 -11.18 7.14 8.10
C GLY A 147 -12.49 7.43 7.34
N MET A 148 -13.47 8.06 7.98
CA MET A 148 -14.73 8.46 7.32
C MET A 148 -14.51 9.50 6.23
N ARG A 149 -13.57 10.45 6.42
CA ARG A 149 -13.18 11.40 5.35
C ARG A 149 -12.50 10.69 4.19
N MET A 150 -11.62 9.73 4.46
CA MET A 150 -11.03 8.91 3.40
C MET A 150 -12.13 8.13 2.64
N LEU A 151 -13.10 7.55 3.36
CA LEU A 151 -14.22 6.86 2.74
C LEU A 151 -15.09 7.80 1.89
N ASP A 152 -15.26 9.07 2.27
CA ASP A 152 -15.93 10.05 1.41
C ASP A 152 -15.22 10.20 0.06
N GLU A 153 -13.88 10.34 0.06
CA GLU A 153 -13.07 10.41 -1.17
C GLU A 153 -13.16 9.10 -2.00
N VAL A 154 -13.20 7.94 -1.35
CA VAL A 154 -13.38 6.64 -2.02
C VAL A 154 -14.73 6.54 -2.72
N LEU A 155 -15.81 6.98 -2.06
CA LEU A 155 -17.17 6.87 -2.60
C LEU A 155 -17.48 7.87 -3.72
N GLU A 156 -16.62 8.88 -3.93
CA GLU A 156 -16.65 9.72 -5.15
C GLU A 156 -16.12 8.96 -6.38
N HIS A 157 -15.30 7.93 -6.18
CA HIS A 157 -14.66 7.13 -7.22
C HIS A 157 -14.65 5.61 -6.91
N PRO A 158 -15.82 5.01 -6.64
CA PRO A 158 -15.91 3.62 -6.19
C PRO A 158 -15.42 2.62 -7.25
N GLU A 159 -15.36 3.01 -8.52
CA GLU A 159 -14.85 2.20 -9.63
C GLU A 159 -13.34 1.92 -9.56
N LEU A 160 -12.59 2.68 -8.74
CA LEU A 160 -11.14 2.52 -8.61
C LEU A 160 -10.74 1.43 -7.63
N VAL A 161 -11.66 0.96 -6.78
CA VAL A 161 -11.34 0.08 -5.65
C VAL A 161 -12.33 -1.08 -5.54
N VAL A 162 -11.91 -2.17 -4.91
CA VAL A 162 -12.80 -3.34 -4.69
C VAL A 162 -13.24 -3.50 -3.24
N GLY A 163 -12.62 -2.76 -2.31
CA GLY A 163 -12.92 -2.84 -0.89
C GLY A 163 -12.18 -1.78 -0.10
N VAL A 164 -12.32 -1.83 1.22
CA VAL A 164 -11.59 -1.01 2.18
C VAL A 164 -10.93 -1.91 3.22
N GLY A 165 -9.67 -1.64 3.51
CA GLY A 165 -8.85 -2.34 4.50
C GLY A 165 -8.76 -1.63 5.86
N LEU A 166 -8.16 -2.31 6.84
CA LEU A 166 -7.73 -1.75 8.13
C LEU A 166 -6.32 -2.24 8.43
N ASP A 167 -5.43 -1.33 8.83
CA ASP A 167 -4.04 -1.65 9.17
C ASP A 167 -3.45 -0.63 10.14
N SER A 168 -2.11 -0.57 10.22
CA SER A 168 -1.32 0.19 11.17
C SER A 168 -1.39 -0.39 12.60
N SER A 169 -0.86 0.33 13.60
CA SER A 169 -0.67 -0.17 14.97
C SER A 169 -1.92 -0.83 15.54
N GLU A 170 -1.85 -2.13 15.88
CA GLU A 170 -3.02 -2.91 16.28
C GLU A 170 -3.35 -2.75 17.76
N ALA A 171 -2.34 -2.89 18.61
CA ALA A 171 -2.50 -2.80 20.06
C ALA A 171 -3.10 -1.44 20.47
N GLY A 172 -4.20 -1.46 21.23
CA GLY A 172 -4.90 -0.24 21.68
C GLY A 172 -5.88 0.36 20.66
N HIS A 173 -5.96 -0.19 19.45
CA HIS A 173 -6.81 0.32 18.37
C HIS A 173 -7.75 -0.76 17.83
N PRO A 174 -8.74 -1.24 18.61
CA PRO A 174 -9.53 -2.42 18.24
C PRO A 174 -10.41 -2.17 17.00
N PRO A 175 -10.75 -3.21 16.22
CA PRO A 175 -11.65 -3.08 15.06
C PRO A 175 -13.01 -2.45 15.40
N SER A 176 -13.49 -2.62 16.64
CA SER A 176 -14.75 -2.03 17.12
C SER A 176 -14.79 -0.50 17.02
N LYS A 177 -13.62 0.18 17.01
CA LYS A 177 -13.49 1.63 16.79
C LYS A 177 -14.05 2.08 15.43
N PHE A 178 -14.04 1.22 14.43
CA PHE A 178 -14.40 1.53 13.04
C PHE A 178 -15.71 0.84 12.59
N THR A 179 -16.56 0.45 13.54
CA THR A 179 -17.81 -0.28 13.25
C THR A 179 -18.75 0.49 12.30
N ARG A 180 -18.83 1.83 12.44
CA ARG A 180 -19.72 2.63 11.57
C ARG A 180 -19.12 2.78 10.18
N LEU A 181 -17.81 2.97 10.11
CA LEU A 181 -17.07 3.00 8.85
C LEU A 181 -17.31 1.71 8.06
N PHE A 182 -17.06 0.53 8.66
CA PHE A 182 -17.24 -0.74 7.93
C PHE A 182 -18.68 -1.06 7.56
N ARG A 183 -19.66 -0.58 8.33
CA ARG A 183 -21.07 -0.65 7.91
C ARG A 183 -21.28 0.16 6.64
N ARG A 184 -20.80 1.40 6.60
CA ARG A 184 -20.94 2.28 5.44
C ARG A 184 -20.23 1.74 4.19
N VAL A 185 -19.07 1.10 4.35
CA VAL A 185 -18.37 0.41 3.24
C VAL A 185 -19.26 -0.69 2.65
N ARG A 186 -19.87 -1.53 3.49
CA ARG A 186 -20.76 -2.61 3.04
C ARG A 186 -22.06 -2.07 2.42
N ASP A 187 -22.64 -1.02 2.99
CA ASP A 187 -23.84 -0.38 2.46
C ASP A 187 -23.60 0.24 1.06
N ALA A 188 -22.35 0.60 0.76
CA ALA A 188 -21.91 1.05 -0.56
C ALA A 188 -21.56 -0.09 -1.54
N GLY A 189 -21.69 -1.36 -1.12
CA GLY A 189 -21.41 -2.53 -1.96
C GLY A 189 -19.92 -2.89 -2.10
N LEU A 190 -19.05 -2.29 -1.29
CA LEU A 190 -17.61 -2.57 -1.29
C LEU A 190 -17.26 -3.69 -0.31
N ASN A 191 -16.17 -4.41 -0.58
CA ASN A 191 -15.64 -5.43 0.32
C ASN A 191 -14.99 -4.81 1.57
N VAL A 192 -14.87 -5.60 2.63
CA VAL A 192 -14.20 -5.23 3.87
C VAL A 192 -13.17 -6.29 4.22
N VAL A 193 -11.93 -5.86 4.42
CA VAL A 193 -10.83 -6.67 4.97
C VAL A 193 -10.17 -5.92 6.12
N ALA A 194 -9.48 -6.62 7.02
CA ALA A 194 -8.82 -6.00 8.15
C ALA A 194 -7.65 -6.86 8.64
N HIS A 195 -6.56 -6.21 9.03
CA HIS A 195 -5.56 -6.82 9.91
C HIS A 195 -6.21 -7.13 11.26
N ALA A 196 -6.00 -8.33 11.76
CA ALA A 196 -6.46 -8.76 13.07
C ALA A 196 -5.65 -9.97 13.56
N GLY A 197 -5.10 -9.86 14.78
CA GLY A 197 -4.37 -10.95 15.43
C GLY A 197 -2.89 -10.99 15.09
N GLU A 198 -2.30 -9.84 14.75
CA GLU A 198 -0.86 -9.67 14.52
C GLU A 198 -0.11 -9.28 15.81
N GLU A 199 -0.66 -8.34 16.59
CA GLU A 199 -0.14 -7.89 17.90
C GLU A 199 -1.03 -8.28 19.09
#